data_AF-A0A9P7YA44-F1
#
_entry.id   AF-A0A9P7YA44-F1
#
_cell.length_a   1.000
_cell.length_b   1.000
_cell.length_c   1.000
_cell.angle_alpha   90.00
_cell.angle_beta   90.00
_cell.angle_gamma   90.00
#
_symmetry.space_group_name_H-M   'P 1'
#
loop_
_entity.id
_entity.type
_entity.pdbx_description
1 polymer ?
#
loop_
_entity_poly.entity_id
_entity_poly.type
_entity_poly.pdbx_seq_one_letter_code
_entity_poly.pdbx_strand_id
1 'polypeptide(L)'
;FTYEKATYLVLELCPNGSLMDMVKKRKYVTEPEVRYWTVQMAGAIKYMHAKGIIHRDLKMGNIFLDKNMNVKIGDFGLAALL
;
A
#
# COMPACT_ATOMS: atom_id res chain seq x y z
N PHE A 1 9.48 8.32 15.48
CA PHE A 1 10.29 9.02 16.49
C PHE A 1 11.42 9.76 15.79
N THR A 2 11.95 10.81 16.40
CA THR A 2 13.06 11.58 15.83
C THR A 2 14.29 11.32 16.68
N TYR A 3 15.41 11.03 16.03
CA TYR A 3 16.71 10.89 16.70
C TYR A 3 17.72 11.71 15.90
N GLU A 4 18.37 12.64 16.60
CA GLU A 4 19.20 13.70 15.99
C GLU A 4 18.44 14.45 14.88
N LYS A 5 18.98 14.44 13.64
CA LYS A 5 18.39 15.10 12.46
C LYS A 5 17.53 14.17 11.60
N ALA A 6 17.31 12.93 12.02
CA ALA A 6 16.58 11.92 11.25
C ALA A 6 15.23 11.56 11.89
N THR A 7 14.20 11.44 11.04
CA THR A 7 12.88 10.95 11.44
C THR A 7 12.73 9.49 11.07
N TYR A 8 12.36 8.67 12.04
CA TYR A 8 12.15 7.24 11.90
C TYR A 8 10.67 6.92 12.04
N LEU A 9 10.13 6.21 11.05
CA LEU A 9 8.76 5.71 11.05
C LEU A 9 8.81 4.20 11.29
N VAL A 10 8.23 3.75 12.39
CA VAL A 10 8.04 2.32 12.67
C VAL A 10 6.70 1.93 12.08
N LEU A 11 6.72 1.02 11.11
CA LEU A 11 5.54 0.57 10.37
C LEU A 11 5.39 -0.95 10.47
N GLU A 12 4.22 -1.46 10.08
CA GLU A 12 4.02 -2.91 9.95
C GLU A 12 4.90 -3.50 8.83
N LEU A 13 5.46 -4.69 9.06
CA LEU A 13 6.22 -5.41 8.05
C LEU A 13 5.28 -6.20 7.13
N CYS A 14 5.38 -5.96 5.83
CA CYS A 14 4.68 -6.72 4.79
C CYS A 14 5.68 -7.71 4.13
N PRO A 15 5.74 -8.99 4.57
CA PRO A 15 6.79 -9.91 4.17
C PRO A 15 6.71 -10.33 2.70
N ASN A 16 5.56 -10.15 2.05
CA ASN A 16 5.36 -10.51 0.65
C ASN A 16 5.71 -9.37 -0.33
N GLY A 17 6.31 -8.28 0.17
CA GLY A 17 6.76 -7.16 -0.66
C GLY A 17 5.60 -6.36 -1.26
N SER A 18 5.89 -5.60 -2.31
CA SER A 18 4.89 -4.83 -3.04
C SER A 18 4.21 -5.66 -4.15
N LEU A 19 3.04 -5.19 -4.61
CA LEU A 19 2.42 -5.73 -5.83
C LEU A 19 3.36 -5.64 -7.03
N MET A 20 4.19 -4.60 -7.11
CA MET A 20 5.20 -4.45 -8.16
C MET A 20 6.24 -5.58 -8.09
N ASP A 21 6.72 -5.93 -6.90
CA ASP A 21 7.68 -7.03 -6.70
C ASP A 21 7.09 -8.38 -7.11
N MET A 22 5.83 -8.62 -6.73
CA MET A 22 5.11 -9.83 -7.08
C MET A 22 4.89 -9.96 -8.60
N VAL A 23 4.47 -8.89 -9.28
CA VAL A 23 4.28 -8.90 -10.74
C VAL A 23 5.61 -9.15 -11.45
N LYS A 24 6.70 -8.51 -11.01
CA LYS A 24 8.05 -8.77 -11.54
C LYS A 24 8.47 -10.24 -11.35
N LYS A 25 8.21 -10.82 -10.17
CA LYS A 25 8.57 -12.20 -9.86
C LYS A 25 7.76 -13.23 -10.66
N ARG A 26 6.45 -12.99 -10.84
CA ARG A 26 5.51 -13.95 -11.46
C ARG A 26 5.28 -13.74 -12.95
N LYS A 27 5.70 -12.58 -13.51
CA LYS A 27 5.41 -12.09 -14.87
C LYS A 27 3.95 -11.76 -15.14
N TYR A 28 3.02 -12.51 -14.55
CA TYR A 28 1.58 -12.31 -14.68
C TYR A 28 0.84 -12.63 -13.38
N VAL A 29 -0.32 -12.01 -13.23
CA VAL A 29 -1.30 -12.25 -12.17
C VAL A 29 -2.64 -12.55 -12.83
N THR A 30 -3.44 -13.38 -12.18
CA THR A 30 -4.74 -13.80 -12.71
C THR A 30 -5.81 -12.75 -12.41
N GLU A 31 -6.88 -12.71 -13.20
CA GLU A 31 -8.00 -11.79 -12.96
C GLU A 31 -8.63 -11.96 -11.56
N PRO A 32 -8.82 -13.17 -11.00
CA PRO A 32 -9.32 -13.33 -9.63
C PRO A 32 -8.40 -12.69 -8.58
N GLU A 33 -7.09 -12.76 -8.76
CA GLU A 33 -6.12 -12.13 -7.86
C GLU A 33 -6.20 -10.60 -7.93
N VAL A 34 -6.27 -10.06 -9.15
CA VAL A 34 -6.46 -8.62 -9.37
C VAL A 34 -7.75 -8.15 -8.69
N ARG A 35 -8.86 -8.87 -8.90
CA ARG A 35 -10.15 -8.57 -8.25
C ARG A 35 -10.03 -8.58 -6.73
N TYR A 36 -9.36 -9.58 -6.16
CA TYR A 36 -9.15 -9.71 -4.72
C TYR A 36 -8.42 -8.48 -4.13
N TRP A 37 -7.38 -8.00 -4.79
CA TRP A 37 -6.62 -6.82 -4.32
C TRP A 37 -7.34 -5.50 -4.60
N THR A 38 -7.96 -5.33 -5.76
CA THR A 38 -8.67 -4.09 -6.12
C THR A 38 -9.82 -3.80 -5.16
N VAL A 39 -10.57 -4.81 -4.71
CA VAL A 39 -11.64 -4.63 -3.71
C VAL A 39 -11.07 -4.09 -2.39
N GLN A 40 -9.95 -4.63 -1.93
CA GLN A 40 -9.28 -4.16 -0.70
C GLN A 40 -8.72 -2.75 -0.87
N MET A 41 -8.10 -2.45 -2.01
CA MET A 41 -7.61 -1.10 -2.33
C MET A 41 -8.76 -0.08 -2.31
N ALA A 42 -9.90 -0.39 -2.93
CA ALA A 42 -11.07 0.48 -2.93
C ALA A 42 -11.60 0.73 -1.50
N GLY A 43 -11.61 -0.30 -0.65
CA GLY A 43 -11.96 -0.18 0.77
C GLY A 43 -11.00 0.74 1.54
N ALA A 44 -9.69 0.59 1.35
CA ALA A 44 -8.68 1.42 1.98
C ALA A 44 -8.76 2.89 1.50
N ILE A 45 -8.97 3.11 0.20
CA ILE A 45 -9.17 4.47 -0.37
C ILE A 45 -10.43 5.12 0.22
N LYS A 46 -11.55 4.39 0.28
CA LYS A 46 -12.77 4.85 0.92
C LYS A 46 -12.52 5.28 2.37
N TYR A 47 -11.77 4.46 3.12
CA TYR A 47 -11.41 4.79 4.50
C TYR A 47 -10.57 6.06 4.60
N MET A 48 -9.51 6.19 3.80
CA MET A 48 -8.66 7.39 3.78
C MET A 48 -9.47 8.65 3.45
N HIS A 49 -10.31 8.59 2.42
CA HIS A 49 -11.14 9.72 2.01
C HIS A 49 -12.16 10.11 3.09
N ALA A 50 -12.76 9.13 3.79
CA ALA A 50 -13.63 9.39 4.93
C ALA A 50 -12.91 10.04 6.13
N LYS A 51 -11.58 9.96 6.19
CA LYS A 51 -10.73 10.65 7.16
C LYS A 51 -10.17 11.98 6.64
N GLY A 52 -10.61 12.42 5.47
CA GLY A 52 -10.12 13.64 4.84
C GLY A 52 -8.66 13.52 4.39
N ILE A 53 -8.19 12.31 4.01
CA ILE A 53 -6.83 12.08 3.55
C ILE A 53 -6.86 11.64 2.09
N ILE A 54 -6.11 12.32 1.22
CA ILE A 54 -5.83 11.90 -0.16
C ILE A 54 -4.38 11.43 -0.27
N HIS A 55 -4.16 10.23 -0.82
CA HIS A 55 -2.82 9.64 -0.92
C HIS A 55 -1.93 10.26 -2.02
N ARG A 56 -2.51 10.60 -3.17
CA ARG A 56 -1.86 11.21 -4.36
C ARG A 56 -0.73 10.42 -5.06
N ASP A 57 -0.35 9.23 -4.59
CA ASP A 57 0.73 8.41 -5.19
C ASP A 57 0.39 6.91 -5.13
N LEU A 58 -0.83 6.57 -5.54
CA LEU A 58 -1.27 5.18 -5.63
C LEU A 58 -0.68 4.53 -6.88
N LYS A 59 0.25 3.61 -6.66
CA LYS A 59 0.92 2.79 -7.67
C LYS A 59 1.30 1.44 -7.08
N MET A 60 1.53 0.43 -7.92
CA MET A 60 1.85 -0.94 -7.45
C MET A 60 3.05 -1.02 -6.48
N GLY A 61 4.01 -0.09 -6.57
CA GLY A 61 5.15 -0.01 -5.65
C GLY A 61 4.79 0.44 -4.22
N ASN A 62 3.63 1.08 -4.06
CA ASN A 62 3.13 1.60 -2.78
C ASN A 62 1.98 0.72 -2.22
N ILE A 63 1.68 -0.41 -2.88
CA ILE A 63 0.71 -1.40 -2.43
C ILE A 63 1.47 -2.64 -1.97
N PHE A 64 1.46 -2.90 -0.68
CA PHE A 64 2.19 -3.99 -0.03
C PHE A 64 1.29 -5.17 0.31
N LEU A 65 1.90 -6.34 0.48
CA LEU A 65 1.21 -7.59 0.80
C LEU A 65 1.63 -8.13 2.17
N ASP A 66 0.65 -8.28 3.06
CA ASP A 66 0.87 -8.91 4.36
C ASP A 66 1.13 -10.43 4.23
N LYS A 67 1.38 -11.12 5.35
CA LYS A 67 1.63 -12.57 5.38
C LYS A 67 0.50 -13.43 4.78
N ASN A 68 -0.72 -12.89 4.68
CA ASN A 68 -1.91 -13.55 4.17
C ASN A 68 -2.30 -13.07 2.76
N MET A 69 -1.41 -12.36 2.06
CA MET A 69 -1.65 -11.78 0.73
C MET A 69 -2.74 -10.69 0.69
N ASN A 70 -3.00 -10.04 1.83
CA ASN A 70 -3.89 -8.89 1.89
C ASN A 70 -3.16 -7.59 1.57
N VAL A 71 -3.89 -6.65 0.98
CA VAL A 71 -3.36 -5.34 0.60
C VAL A 71 -3.18 -4.44 1.81
N LYS A 72 -2.01 -3.79 1.88
CA LYS A 72 -1.69 -2.66 2.74
C LYS A 72 -1.21 -1.48 1.88
N ILE A 73 -1.88 -0.34 1.96
CA ILE A 73 -1.43 0.87 1.28
C ILE A 73 -0.35 1.53 2.14
N GLY A 74 0.81 1.81 1.55
CA GLY A 74 1.94 2.47 2.22
C GLY A 74 2.45 3.67 1.43
N ASP A 75 3.48 4.32 1.97
CA ASP A 75 4.10 5.54 1.42
C ASP A 75 3.15 6.74 1.29
N PHE A 76 2.91 7.40 2.42
CA PHE A 76 2.12 8.62 2.52
C PHE A 76 2.97 9.89 2.34
N GLY A 77 4.17 9.80 1.73
CA GLY A 77 5.08 10.95 1.59
C GLY A 77 4.49 12.11 0.77
N LEU A 78 3.54 11.82 -0.12
CA LEU A 78 2.82 12.82 -0.91
C LEU A 78 1.36 13.00 -0.46
N ALA A 79 0.94 12.41 0.65
CA ALA A 79 -0.44 12.54 1.11
C ALA A 79 -0.79 13.99 1.53
N ALA A 80 -2.06 14.36 1.44
CA ALA A 80 -2.57 15.66 1.86
C ALA A 80 -3.94 15.53 2.52
N LEU A 81 -4.36 16.59 3.21
CA LEU A 81 -5.74 16.72 3.66
C LEU A 81 -6.63 17.07 2.46
N LEU A 82 -7.80 16.42 2.39
CA LEU A 82 -8.87 16.71 1.43
C LEU A 82 -9.58 18.04 1.76
#